data_AF-A0A956PAT9-F1
#
_entry.id   AF-A0A956PAT9-F1
#
_cell.length_a   1.000
_cell.length_b   1.000
_cell.length_c   1.000
_cell.angle_alpha   90.00
_cell.angle_beta   90.00
_cell.angle_gamma   90.00
#
_symmetry.space_group_name_H-M   'P 1'
#
loop_
_entity.id
_entity.type
_entity.pdbx_description
1 polymer ?
#
loop_
_entity_poly.entity_id
_entity_poly.type
_entity_poly.pdbx_seq_one_letter_code
_entity_poly.pdbx_strand_id
1 'polypeptide(L)'
;MSRPALFALAALLATPALALEEGTYPVTTANGAGELRVTGRLVSLLVTGPGCEAVAEGRVLRGADGAWAGVIETGAEPCVLLGSGSGFAPIGASCAAIAPVRCPLEGSIAVADVARPPVQVIRSLLRGRFSALDEPDRLAVQALLAEEGLYAGEVDGAYGPGTEEALIGRLQGMADRGEEVDG
;
A
#
# COMPACT_ATOMS: atom_id res chain seq x y z
N MET A 1 28.91 14.58 16.19
CA MET A 1 29.18 13.43 15.31
C MET A 1 28.06 13.43 14.29
N SER A 2 28.37 13.88 13.08
CA SER A 2 27.38 14.16 12.03
C SER A 2 26.64 12.89 11.63
N ARG A 3 25.35 13.01 11.29
CA ARG A 3 24.44 11.94 10.86
C ARG A 3 24.25 11.90 9.33
N PRO A 4 25.28 12.00 8.45
CA PRO A 4 25.05 12.11 7.01
C PRO A 4 24.51 10.82 6.39
N ALA A 5 24.84 9.65 6.95
CA ALA A 5 24.47 8.35 6.39
C ALA A 5 22.95 8.04 6.43
N LEU A 6 22.21 8.59 7.40
CA LEU A 6 20.76 8.38 7.51
C LEU A 6 19.95 9.14 6.43
N PHE A 7 20.46 10.27 5.95
CA PHE A 7 19.76 11.11 4.97
C PHE A 7 19.79 10.54 3.55
N ALA A 8 20.79 9.74 3.19
CA ALA A 8 20.96 9.24 1.83
C ALA A 8 19.95 8.13 1.43
N LEU A 9 19.40 7.39 2.39
CA LEU A 9 18.36 6.36 2.13
C LEU A 9 16.95 6.95 2.00
N ALA A 10 16.71 8.14 2.55
CA ALA A 10 15.37 8.72 2.72
C ALA A 10 14.72 9.17 1.40
N ALA A 11 15.51 9.56 0.41
CA ALA A 11 15.02 10.05 -0.90
C ALA A 11 14.42 8.96 -1.82
N LEU A 12 14.21 7.74 -1.31
CA LEU A 12 13.75 6.56 -2.06
C LEU A 12 12.30 6.17 -1.76
N LEU A 13 11.69 6.79 -0.75
CA LEU A 13 10.34 6.45 -0.29
C LEU A 13 9.33 7.40 -0.92
N ALA A 14 8.94 7.12 -2.17
CA ALA A 14 7.56 7.43 -2.54
C ALA A 14 6.72 6.33 -1.88
N THR A 15 5.92 6.67 -0.89
CA THR A 15 4.86 5.76 -0.41
C THR A 15 3.77 5.73 -1.47
N PRO A 16 3.61 4.67 -2.30
CA PRO A 16 2.30 4.42 -2.83
C PRO A 16 1.43 4.06 -1.63
N ALA A 17 0.45 4.91 -1.31
CA ALA A 17 -0.68 4.38 -0.58
C ALA A 17 -1.23 3.22 -1.43
N LEU A 18 -1.63 2.14 -0.75
CA LEU A 18 -2.07 0.89 -1.37
C LEU A 18 -3.16 1.17 -2.42
N ALA A 19 -2.79 1.18 -3.70
CA ALA A 19 -3.78 1.09 -4.76
C ALA A 19 -4.47 -0.27 -4.61
N LEU A 20 -5.78 -0.32 -4.82
CA LEU A 20 -6.53 -1.57 -4.71
C LEU A 20 -6.04 -2.55 -5.80
N GLU A 21 -5.16 -3.46 -5.40
CA GLU A 21 -4.55 -4.47 -6.26
C GLU A 21 -5.54 -5.59 -6.60
N GLU A 22 -5.12 -6.52 -7.46
CA GLU A 22 -5.90 -7.72 -7.74
C GLU A 22 -5.99 -8.59 -6.48
N GLY A 23 -7.22 -8.95 -6.08
CA GLY A 23 -7.43 -9.62 -4.80
C GLY A 23 -8.88 -9.67 -4.38
N THR A 24 -9.13 -10.30 -3.24
CA THR A 24 -10.44 -10.30 -2.56
C THR A 24 -10.25 -9.69 -1.19
N TYR A 25 -11.05 -8.67 -0.91
CA TYR A 25 -10.92 -7.84 0.28
C TYR A 25 -12.21 -7.92 1.09
N PRO A 26 -12.16 -8.38 2.36
CA PRO A 26 -13.32 -8.31 3.22
C PRO A 26 -13.80 -6.88 3.40
N VAL A 27 -15.11 -6.68 3.33
CA VAL A 27 -15.78 -5.40 3.48
C VAL A 27 -16.69 -5.46 4.70
N THR A 28 -16.69 -4.38 5.49
CA THR A 28 -17.64 -4.19 6.59
C THR A 28 -18.34 -2.85 6.42
N THR A 29 -19.67 -2.85 6.47
CA THR A 29 -20.52 -1.65 6.49
C THR A 29 -21.29 -1.59 7.80
N ALA A 30 -22.07 -0.54 8.02
CA ALA A 30 -22.86 -0.41 9.26
C ALA A 30 -23.87 -1.54 9.47
N ASN A 31 -24.43 -2.10 8.39
CA ASN A 31 -25.53 -3.07 8.43
C ASN A 31 -25.21 -4.40 7.73
N GLY A 32 -23.96 -4.61 7.32
CA GLY A 32 -23.59 -5.82 6.59
C GLY A 32 -22.09 -6.03 6.48
N ALA A 33 -21.73 -7.18 5.97
CA ALA A 33 -20.36 -7.56 5.65
C ALA A 33 -20.33 -8.38 4.36
N GLY A 34 -19.17 -8.47 3.74
CA GLY A 34 -18.97 -9.28 2.57
C GLY A 34 -17.60 -9.06 1.98
N GLU A 35 -17.52 -8.91 0.66
CA GLU A 35 -16.27 -8.86 -0.06
C GLU A 35 -16.30 -7.90 -1.25
N LEU A 36 -15.17 -7.25 -1.47
CA LEU A 36 -14.82 -6.52 -2.67
C LEU A 36 -13.75 -7.33 -3.39
N ARG A 37 -14.03 -7.78 -4.60
CA ARG A 37 -13.08 -8.53 -5.42
C ARG A 37 -12.64 -7.69 -6.61
N VAL A 38 -11.34 -7.64 -6.81
CA VAL A 38 -10.70 -6.97 -7.95
C VAL A 38 -10.06 -8.05 -8.82
N THR A 39 -10.30 -8.01 -10.13
CA THR A 39 -9.70 -8.93 -11.10
C THR A 39 -9.30 -8.13 -12.33
N GLY A 40 -8.01 -7.83 -12.47
CA GLY A 40 -7.48 -6.89 -13.44
C GLY A 40 -8.10 -5.48 -13.34
N ARG A 41 -9.05 -5.17 -14.23
CA ARG A 41 -9.81 -3.90 -14.27
C ARG A 41 -11.25 -4.04 -13.78
N LEU A 42 -11.69 -5.24 -13.43
CA LEU A 42 -13.04 -5.49 -12.95
C LEU A 42 -13.06 -5.39 -11.43
N VAL A 43 -14.15 -4.87 -10.90
CA VAL A 43 -14.46 -4.89 -9.47
C VAL A 43 -15.85 -5.48 -9.27
N SER A 44 -15.99 -6.39 -8.31
CA SER A 44 -17.29 -6.88 -7.86
C SER A 44 -17.42 -6.65 -6.36
N LEU A 45 -18.57 -6.15 -5.93
CA LEU A 45 -18.91 -5.93 -4.53
C LEU A 45 -20.08 -6.82 -4.16
N LEU A 46 -19.95 -7.52 -3.04
CA LEU A 46 -21.01 -8.26 -2.38
C LEU A 46 -21.06 -7.82 -0.92
N VAL A 47 -22.19 -7.31 -0.45
CA VAL A 47 -22.43 -7.01 0.97
C VAL A 47 -23.77 -7.60 1.36
N THR A 48 -23.77 -8.36 2.45
CA THR A 48 -24.98 -8.99 3.00
C THR A 48 -25.09 -8.73 4.50
N GLY A 49 -26.32 -8.60 4.99
CA GLY A 49 -26.61 -8.37 6.40
C GLY A 49 -28.10 -8.10 6.64
N PRO A 50 -28.51 -7.87 7.90
CA PRO A 50 -29.91 -7.64 8.25
C PRO A 50 -30.49 -6.42 7.53
N GLY A 51 -31.30 -6.66 6.49
CA GLY A 51 -31.88 -5.59 5.65
C GLY A 51 -30.88 -4.91 4.71
N CYS A 52 -29.72 -5.52 4.48
CA CYS A 52 -28.66 -5.01 3.61
C CYS A 52 -28.25 -6.12 2.65
N GLU A 53 -28.57 -5.94 1.38
CA GLU A 53 -28.11 -6.79 0.29
C GLU A 53 -27.69 -5.86 -0.83
N ALA A 54 -26.39 -5.87 -1.14
CA ALA A 54 -25.83 -5.06 -2.20
C ALA A 54 -24.93 -5.94 -3.07
N VAL A 55 -25.20 -5.93 -4.37
CA VAL A 55 -24.41 -6.63 -5.37
C VAL A 55 -24.13 -5.65 -6.48
N ALA A 56 -22.86 -5.48 -6.82
CA ALA A 56 -22.45 -4.59 -7.88
C ALA A 56 -21.24 -5.11 -8.63
N GLU A 57 -21.19 -4.83 -9.93
CA GLU A 57 -20.03 -5.10 -10.78
C GLU A 57 -19.68 -3.84 -11.56
N GLY A 58 -18.39 -3.60 -11.74
CA GLY A 58 -17.92 -2.38 -12.38
C GLY A 58 -16.46 -2.45 -12.79
N ARG A 59 -15.90 -1.28 -13.07
CA ARG A 59 -14.49 -1.11 -13.41
C ARG A 59 -13.76 -0.41 -12.28
N VAL A 60 -12.55 -0.84 -11.98
CA VAL A 60 -11.67 -0.14 -11.02
C VAL A 60 -10.77 0.85 -11.77
N LEU A 61 -10.72 2.07 -11.26
CA LEU A 61 -9.73 3.09 -11.58
C LEU A 61 -8.79 3.23 -10.40
N ARG A 62 -7.49 3.39 -10.66
CA ARG A 62 -6.44 3.49 -9.63
C ARG A 62 -5.79 4.87 -9.70
N GLY A 63 -5.70 5.53 -8.55
CA GLY A 63 -4.97 6.78 -8.34
C GLY A 63 -3.50 6.53 -8.00
N ALA A 64 -2.67 7.56 -8.18
CA ALA A 64 -1.23 7.51 -7.89
C ALA A 64 -0.93 7.53 -6.36
N ASP A 65 -1.93 7.92 -5.57
CA ASP A 65 -1.91 8.12 -4.12
C ASP A 65 -2.65 7.00 -3.37
N GLY A 66 -2.84 5.84 -4.01
CA GLY A 66 -3.59 4.72 -3.43
C GLY A 66 -5.09 4.95 -3.33
N ALA A 67 -5.60 6.08 -3.81
CA ALA A 67 -7.03 6.22 -4.06
C ALA A 67 -7.46 5.23 -5.14
N TRP A 68 -8.67 4.74 -5.04
CA TRP A 68 -9.29 3.94 -6.08
C TRP A 68 -10.75 4.32 -6.25
N ALA A 69 -11.28 4.10 -7.43
CA ALA A 69 -12.69 4.31 -7.74
C ALA A 69 -13.26 3.08 -8.43
N GLY A 70 -14.27 2.46 -7.81
CA GLY A 70 -15.11 1.44 -8.44
C GLY A 70 -16.25 2.12 -9.19
N VAL A 71 -16.18 2.16 -10.50
CA VAL A 71 -17.22 2.73 -11.38
C VAL A 71 -18.19 1.63 -11.77
N ILE A 72 -19.38 1.66 -11.19
CA ILE A 72 -20.47 0.72 -11.43
C ILE A 72 -21.48 1.39 -12.35
N GLU A 73 -21.66 0.82 -13.54
CA GLU A 73 -22.65 1.31 -14.49
C GLU A 73 -24.05 1.03 -13.93
N THR A 74 -24.82 2.08 -13.68
CA THR A 74 -26.25 1.96 -13.41
C THR A 74 -27.01 2.62 -14.56
N GLY A 75 -28.26 2.22 -14.79
CA GLY A 75 -28.99 2.59 -16.01
C GLY A 75 -29.16 4.10 -16.27
N ALA A 76 -29.04 4.96 -15.25
CA ALA A 76 -29.15 6.42 -15.42
C ALA A 76 -27.78 7.12 -15.38
N GLU A 77 -27.00 6.89 -14.33
CA GLU A 77 -25.66 7.44 -14.13
C GLU A 77 -24.80 6.43 -13.37
N PRO A 78 -23.46 6.40 -13.55
CA PRO A 78 -22.64 5.47 -12.80
C PRO A 78 -22.68 5.76 -11.29
N CYS A 79 -22.74 4.71 -10.48
CA CYS A 79 -22.39 4.80 -9.07
C CYS A 79 -20.88 4.68 -8.94
N VAL A 80 -20.25 5.60 -8.21
CA VAL A 80 -18.80 5.57 -7.98
C VAL A 80 -18.54 5.23 -6.53
N LEU A 81 -17.89 4.10 -6.25
CA LEU A 81 -17.35 3.80 -4.94
C LEU A 81 -15.95 4.41 -4.87
N LEU A 82 -15.77 5.49 -4.14
CA LEU A 82 -14.46 6.09 -3.92
C LEU A 82 -13.87 5.53 -2.64
N GLY A 83 -12.66 4.99 -2.71
CA GLY A 83 -12.01 4.43 -1.55
C GLY A 83 -10.52 4.68 -1.49
N SER A 84 -9.98 4.31 -0.34
CA SER A 84 -8.56 4.31 0.01
C SER A 84 -8.18 2.92 0.55
N GLY A 85 -6.97 2.80 1.11
CA GLY A 85 -6.48 1.55 1.70
C GLY A 85 -7.24 1.07 2.94
N SER A 86 -8.13 1.85 3.54
CA SER A 86 -8.85 1.44 4.76
C SER A 86 -10.38 1.54 4.69
N GLY A 87 -10.92 2.19 3.66
CA GLY A 87 -12.36 2.38 3.55
C GLY A 87 -12.80 3.01 2.25
N PHE A 88 -14.11 3.08 2.07
CA PHE A 88 -14.75 3.57 0.86
C PHE A 88 -16.14 4.14 1.14
N ALA A 89 -16.58 5.03 0.27
CA ALA A 89 -17.89 5.64 0.30
C ALA A 89 -18.51 5.73 -1.11
N PRO A 90 -19.84 5.57 -1.23
CA PRO A 90 -20.53 5.79 -2.50
C PRO A 90 -20.64 7.27 -2.84
N ILE A 91 -20.46 7.60 -4.12
CA ILE A 91 -20.63 8.92 -4.70
C ILE A 91 -21.62 8.80 -5.87
N GLY A 92 -22.66 9.63 -5.83
CA GLY A 92 -23.70 9.70 -6.86
C GLY A 92 -25.05 9.17 -6.38
N ALA A 93 -26.13 9.82 -6.82
CA ALA A 93 -27.50 9.46 -6.42
C ALA A 93 -27.89 8.03 -6.87
N SER A 94 -27.29 7.57 -7.96
CA SER A 94 -27.51 6.22 -8.51
C SER A 94 -26.98 5.08 -7.64
N CYS A 95 -26.18 5.36 -6.60
CA CYS A 95 -25.73 4.32 -5.68
C CYS A 95 -26.87 3.70 -4.85
N ALA A 96 -28.04 4.33 -4.78
CA ALA A 96 -29.24 3.71 -4.23
C ALA A 96 -29.79 2.54 -5.10
N ALA A 97 -29.34 2.40 -6.35
CA ALA A 97 -29.74 1.30 -7.22
C ALA A 97 -28.99 -0.01 -6.92
N ILE A 98 -27.81 0.08 -6.32
CA ILE A 98 -26.95 -1.09 -6.00
C ILE A 98 -27.13 -1.58 -4.56
N ALA A 99 -27.72 -0.77 -3.68
CA ALA A 99 -28.03 -1.12 -2.30
C ALA A 99 -29.33 -0.45 -1.86
N PRO A 100 -30.26 -1.17 -1.21
CA PRO A 100 -31.47 -0.58 -0.69
C PRO A 100 -31.12 0.49 0.35
N VAL A 101 -32.01 1.46 0.59
CA VAL A 101 -31.81 2.59 1.52
C VAL A 101 -31.36 2.17 2.93
N ARG A 102 -31.65 0.94 3.33
CA ARG A 102 -31.26 0.35 4.62
C ARG A 102 -29.82 -0.20 4.65
N CYS A 103 -29.09 -0.06 3.56
CA CYS A 103 -27.76 -0.60 3.34
C CYS A 103 -26.82 0.56 2.95
N PRO A 104 -26.41 1.41 3.92
CA PRO A 104 -25.42 2.44 3.66
C PRO A 104 -24.12 1.75 3.24
N LEU A 105 -23.73 1.97 1.99
CA LEU A 105 -22.57 1.31 1.37
C LEU A 105 -21.23 1.91 1.78
N GLU A 106 -21.20 2.89 2.67
CA GLU A 106 -19.95 3.34 3.27
C GLU A 106 -19.43 2.28 4.25
N GLY A 107 -18.13 2.00 4.17
CA GLY A 107 -17.56 0.92 4.94
C GLY A 107 -16.04 0.91 4.96
N SER A 108 -15.51 0.00 5.76
CA SER A 108 -14.08 -0.29 5.82
C SER A 108 -13.76 -1.50 4.94
N ILE A 109 -12.59 -1.45 4.32
CA ILE A 109 -11.98 -2.63 3.72
C ILE A 109 -10.98 -3.18 4.72
N ALA A 110 -11.18 -4.42 5.15
CA ALA A 110 -10.13 -5.13 5.85
C ALA A 110 -9.12 -5.58 4.80
N VAL A 111 -8.03 -4.84 4.66
CA VAL A 111 -6.86 -5.32 3.92
C VAL A 111 -6.19 -6.35 4.82
N ALA A 112 -6.77 -7.55 4.89
CA ALA A 112 -6.37 -8.63 5.78
C ALA A 112 -4.91 -8.95 5.51
N ASP A 113 -3.99 -8.50 6.37
CA ASP A 113 -2.55 -8.74 6.29
C ASP A 113 -2.08 -9.03 4.86
N VAL A 114 -2.41 -8.14 3.91
CA VAL A 114 -1.71 -8.14 2.63
C VAL A 114 -0.35 -7.70 3.07
N ALA A 115 0.55 -8.67 3.28
CA ALA A 115 1.94 -8.46 3.65
C ALA A 115 2.34 -7.17 2.96
N ARG A 116 2.54 -6.10 3.74
CA ARG A 116 2.71 -4.74 3.23
C ARG A 116 3.55 -4.87 1.97
N PRO A 117 3.04 -4.45 0.79
CA PRO A 117 3.65 -4.82 -0.48
C PRO A 117 5.13 -4.57 -0.29
N PRO A 118 5.99 -5.60 -0.47
CA PRO A 118 7.40 -5.47 -0.12
C PRO A 118 7.83 -4.18 -0.76
N VAL A 119 8.37 -3.24 0.04
CA VAL A 119 8.79 -1.92 -0.44
C VAL A 119 9.37 -2.16 -1.82
N GLN A 120 8.73 -1.62 -2.87
CA GLN A 120 9.09 -1.93 -4.25
C GLN A 120 10.43 -1.24 -4.49
N VAL A 121 11.48 -1.83 -3.94
CA VAL A 121 12.78 -1.20 -3.97
C VAL A 121 13.34 -1.46 -5.35
N ILE A 122 13.49 -0.38 -6.09
CA ILE A 122 14.20 -0.41 -7.36
C ILE A 122 15.65 -0.78 -7.00
N ARG A 123 16.02 -2.05 -7.11
CA ARG A 123 17.33 -2.59 -6.67
C ARG A 123 18.50 -1.83 -7.30
N SER A 124 18.35 -1.43 -8.56
CA SER A 124 19.33 -0.60 -9.26
C SER A 124 19.50 0.78 -8.63
N LEU A 125 18.44 1.35 -8.06
CA LEU A 125 18.45 2.63 -7.38
C LEU A 125 19.10 2.49 -5.98
N LEU A 126 18.78 1.43 -5.24
CA LEU A 126 19.46 1.08 -3.98
C LEU A 126 20.97 0.98 -4.16
N ARG A 127 21.39 0.17 -5.14
CA ARG A 127 22.80 0.03 -5.53
C ARG A 127 23.40 1.37 -5.90
N GLY A 128 22.74 2.12 -6.79
CA GLY A 128 23.23 3.41 -7.26
C GLY A 128 23.44 4.41 -6.11
N ARG A 129 22.52 4.47 -5.14
CA ARG A 129 22.62 5.36 -3.98
C ARG A 129 23.71 4.91 -3.01
N PHE A 130 23.76 3.63 -2.67
CA PHE A 130 24.80 3.12 -1.76
C PHE A 130 26.20 3.28 -2.37
N SER A 131 26.37 2.97 -3.65
CA SER A 131 27.65 3.12 -4.35
C SER A 131 28.06 4.58 -4.56
N ALA A 132 27.12 5.53 -4.47
CA ALA A 132 27.42 6.96 -4.55
C ALA A 132 27.91 7.57 -3.22
N LEU A 133 27.80 6.83 -2.11
CA LEU A 133 28.38 7.24 -0.84
C LEU A 133 29.90 7.10 -0.86
N ASP A 134 30.59 7.97 -0.15
CA ASP A 134 32.03 7.83 0.09
C ASP A 134 32.31 6.58 0.93
N GLU A 135 33.52 6.04 0.84
CA GLU A 135 33.89 4.78 1.52
C GLU A 135 33.60 4.78 3.04
N PRO A 136 33.91 5.85 3.80
CA PRO A 136 33.56 5.91 5.22
C PRO A 136 32.05 5.80 5.48
N ASP A 137 31.23 6.38 4.61
CA ASP A 137 29.77 6.35 4.76
C ASP A 137 29.21 4.98 4.40
N ARG A 138 29.78 4.28 3.41
CA ARG A 138 29.39 2.89 3.10
C ARG A 138 29.67 1.95 4.26
N LEU A 139 30.85 2.08 4.87
CA LEU A 139 31.23 1.34 6.07
C LEU A 139 30.30 1.67 7.25
N ALA A 140 29.98 2.94 7.45
CA ALA A 140 29.07 3.38 8.51
C ALA A 140 27.65 2.82 8.33
N VAL A 141 27.13 2.78 7.10
CA VAL A 141 25.82 2.18 6.80
C VAL A 141 25.81 0.68 7.09
N GLN A 142 26.81 -0.07 6.62
CA GLN A 142 26.89 -1.51 6.91
C GLN A 142 27.07 -1.79 8.41
N ALA A 143 27.87 -0.98 9.12
CA ALA A 143 28.03 -1.10 10.57
C ALA A 143 26.70 -0.88 11.29
N LEU A 144 25.94 0.16 10.91
CA LEU A 144 24.61 0.42 11.48
C LEU A 144 23.65 -0.75 11.21
N LEU A 145 23.63 -1.29 9.98
CA LEU A 145 22.79 -2.44 9.66
C LEU A 145 23.20 -3.69 10.46
N ALA A 146 24.49 -3.87 10.75
CA ALA A 146 24.98 -4.96 11.57
C ALA A 146 24.58 -4.78 13.05
N GLU A 147 24.68 -3.55 13.59
CA GLU A 147 24.22 -3.20 14.94
C GLU A 147 22.72 -3.44 15.12
N GLU A 148 21.92 -3.19 14.09
CA GLU A 148 20.48 -3.49 14.06
C GLU A 148 20.16 -4.98 13.85
N GLY A 149 21.17 -5.83 13.66
CA GLY A 149 21.00 -7.26 13.42
C GLY A 149 20.48 -7.62 12.02
N LEU A 150 20.49 -6.66 11.09
CA LEU A 150 20.01 -6.81 9.72
C LEU A 150 21.12 -7.27 8.75
N TYR A 151 22.39 -7.04 9.09
CA TYR A 151 23.54 -7.39 8.26
C TYR A 151 24.51 -8.32 8.99
N ALA A 152 24.76 -9.50 8.41
CA ALA A 152 25.67 -10.52 8.96
C ALA A 152 26.97 -10.67 8.14
N GLY A 153 27.17 -9.82 7.13
CA GLY A 153 28.40 -9.80 6.32
C GLY A 153 29.53 -9.01 6.96
N GLU A 154 30.70 -9.02 6.32
CA GLU A 154 31.82 -8.16 6.71
C GLU A 154 31.52 -6.69 6.37
N VAL A 155 31.87 -5.78 7.26
CA VAL A 155 31.76 -4.33 7.01
C VAL A 155 32.95 -3.91 6.13
N ASP A 156 32.75 -3.98 4.82
CA ASP A 156 33.79 -3.83 3.78
C ASP A 156 33.54 -2.67 2.81
N GLY A 157 32.42 -1.98 2.95
CA GLY A 157 31.96 -0.89 2.09
C GLY A 157 31.48 -1.35 0.72
N ALA A 158 31.36 -2.65 0.47
CA ALA A 158 30.97 -3.21 -0.82
C ALA A 158 29.45 -3.45 -0.92
N TYR A 159 28.90 -3.20 -2.11
CA TYR A 159 27.50 -3.53 -2.39
C TYR A 159 27.41 -4.97 -2.90
N GLY A 160 27.04 -5.90 -2.02
CA GLY A 160 26.75 -7.30 -2.34
C GLY A 160 25.31 -7.70 -2.02
N PRO A 161 24.94 -8.98 -2.27
CA PRO A 161 23.60 -9.49 -1.95
C PRO A 161 23.19 -9.28 -0.49
N GLY A 162 24.11 -9.50 0.47
CA GLY A 162 23.83 -9.27 1.88
C GLY A 162 23.59 -7.80 2.22
N THR A 163 24.33 -6.88 1.58
CA THR A 163 24.13 -5.43 1.77
C THR A 163 22.76 -5.01 1.22
N GLU A 164 22.38 -5.56 0.06
CA GLU A 164 21.07 -5.34 -0.56
C GLU A 164 19.92 -5.84 0.35
N GLU A 165 20.00 -7.07 0.84
CA GLU A 165 18.99 -7.65 1.73
C GLU A 165 18.83 -6.86 3.03
N ALA A 166 19.94 -6.46 3.66
CA ALA A 166 19.91 -5.67 4.88
C ALA A 166 19.27 -4.29 4.66
N LEU A 167 19.57 -3.62 3.53
CA LEU A 167 18.97 -2.34 3.18
C LEU A 167 17.46 -2.46 2.90
N ILE A 168 17.03 -3.53 2.21
CA ILE A 168 15.61 -3.82 1.99
C ILE A 168 14.89 -4.04 3.32
N GLY A 169 15.46 -4.87 4.20
CA GLY A 169 14.89 -5.14 5.53
C GLY A 169 14.78 -3.88 6.38
N ARG A 170 15.79 -3.00 6.33
CA ARG A 170 15.75 -1.70 7.01
C ARG A 170 14.63 -0.81 6.48
N LEU A 171 14.51 -0.68 5.16
CA LEU A 171 13.47 0.13 4.51
C LEU A 171 12.06 -0.40 4.82
N GLN A 172 11.89 -1.73 4.84
CA GLN A 172 10.65 -2.37 5.26
C GLN A 172 10.33 -2.06 6.72
N GLY A 173 11.31 -2.18 7.62
CA GLY A 173 11.13 -1.87 9.04
C GLY A 173 10.74 -0.41 9.30
N MET A 174 11.29 0.54 8.54
CA MET A 174 10.93 1.97 8.63
C MET A 174 9.51 2.23 8.13
N ALA A 175 9.15 1.69 6.97
CA ALA A 175 7.78 1.73 6.47
C ALA A 175 6.81 1.09 7.46
N ASP A 176 7.25 0.05 8.16
CA ASP A 176 6.42 -0.69 9.09
C ASP A 176 6.03 0.10 10.33
N ARG A 177 6.91 1.01 10.78
CA ARG A 177 6.73 1.85 11.96
C ARG A 177 6.08 3.21 11.67
N GLY A 178 5.79 3.50 10.40
CA GLY A 178 5.28 4.81 9.99
C GLY A 178 6.24 5.95 10.33
N GLU A 179 7.55 5.65 10.36
CA GLU A 179 8.58 6.66 10.62
C GLU A 179 8.66 7.60 9.41
N GLU A 180 8.12 8.81 9.58
CA GLU A 180 8.37 9.90 8.65
C GLU A 180 9.81 10.37 8.86
N VAL A 181 10.58 10.43 7.78
CA VAL A 181 11.99 10.76 7.81
C VAL A 181 12.12 12.18 7.30
N ASP A 182 12.37 13.11 8.21
CA ASP A 182 12.68 14.50 7.85
C ASP A 182 13.83 14.52 6.83
N GLY A 183 13.56 15.11 5.67
CA GLY A 183 14.47 15.20 4.52
C GLY A 183 15.64 16.15 4.72
#